data_AF-A0A080ZD49-F1
#
_entry.id   AF-A0A080ZD49-F1
#
_cell.length_a   1.000
_cell.length_b   1.000
_cell.length_c   1.000
_cell.angle_alpha   90.00
_cell.angle_beta   90.00
_cell.angle_gamma   90.00
#
_symmetry.space_group_name_H-M   'P 1'
#
loop_
_entity.id
_entity.type
_entity.pdbx_description
1 polymer ?
#
loop_
_entity_poly.entity_id
_entity_poly.type
_entity_poly.pdbx_seq_one_letter_code
_entity_poly.pdbx_strand_id
1 'polypeptide(L)'
;MVLAPRRHPRFTPSQVAGFFFQPCRDDYDEVIPEYHRCRCGTVRKQARRSGYSNLISHVRSEHPTYEDLMLAATTAETESILNYIWRSSLNLFSWMEWISKNNLPLSYSNLDPICVETLVSGMGSLARSVERVIAAEMPDRFGLIFDGWTHASEHYIAVYARCEVDCVAKTPPLCIAPLLNDEEEDLLARGHMAFLATMLPRDYGMQLGICYLLVADNRSVNRRLTTLTGVLLVGCASHRLNRQSNSNWQTTKKSWTQ
;
A
#
# COMPACT_ATOMS: atom_id res chain seq x y z
N MET A 1 -36.86 -15.65 -54.66
CA MET A 1 -35.74 -14.96 -53.99
C MET A 1 -35.96 -15.07 -52.49
N VAL A 2 -35.39 -16.09 -51.85
CA VAL A 2 -35.59 -16.32 -50.40
C VAL A 2 -34.68 -15.34 -49.67
N LEU A 3 -35.27 -14.37 -48.96
CA LEU A 3 -34.53 -13.47 -48.08
C LEU A 3 -33.90 -14.30 -46.97
N ALA A 4 -32.56 -14.29 -46.88
CA ALA A 4 -31.84 -14.89 -45.78
C ALA A 4 -32.34 -14.30 -44.45
N PRO A 5 -32.53 -15.11 -43.39
CA PRO A 5 -33.01 -14.61 -42.12
C PRO A 5 -32.02 -13.58 -41.58
N ARG A 6 -32.53 -12.39 -41.23
CA ARG A 6 -31.75 -11.37 -40.51
C ARG A 6 -31.24 -12.03 -39.22
N ARG A 7 -29.93 -12.27 -39.12
CA ARG A 7 -29.29 -12.65 -37.86
C ARG A 7 -29.54 -11.50 -36.87
N HIS A 8 -30.46 -11.71 -35.94
CA HIS A 8 -30.60 -10.80 -34.82
C HIS A 8 -29.28 -10.84 -34.03
N PRO A 9 -28.63 -9.69 -33.78
CA PRO A 9 -27.40 -9.67 -33.00
C PRO A 9 -27.69 -10.22 -31.61
N ARG A 10 -26.90 -11.22 -31.17
CA ARG A 10 -27.08 -11.90 -29.87
C ARG A 10 -26.92 -10.96 -28.68
N PHE A 11 -26.11 -9.91 -28.84
CA PHE A 11 -25.87 -8.88 -27.83
C PHE A 11 -26.18 -7.51 -28.38
N THR A 12 -26.75 -6.65 -27.54
CA THR A 12 -26.96 -5.24 -27.89
C THR A 12 -25.63 -4.49 -27.98
N PRO A 13 -25.53 -3.43 -28.78
CA PRO A 13 -24.32 -2.61 -28.85
C PRO A 13 -23.87 -2.05 -27.49
N SER A 14 -24.82 -1.77 -26.59
CA SER A 14 -24.51 -1.31 -25.23
C SER A 14 -23.86 -2.41 -24.39
N GLN A 15 -24.36 -3.65 -24.46
CA GLN A 15 -23.77 -4.79 -23.77
C GLN A 15 -22.35 -5.09 -24.27
N VAL A 16 -22.14 -5.06 -25.59
CA VAL A 16 -20.80 -5.27 -26.17
C VAL A 16 -19.84 -4.15 -25.77
N ALA A 17 -20.29 -2.89 -25.81
CA ALA A 17 -19.46 -1.77 -25.40
C ALA A 17 -19.11 -1.82 -23.91
N GLY A 18 -20.08 -2.11 -23.04
CA GLY A 18 -19.86 -2.26 -21.59
C GLY A 18 -18.95 -3.44 -21.25
N PHE A 19 -18.94 -4.49 -22.06
CA PHE A 19 -18.02 -5.61 -21.87
C PHE A 19 -16.59 -5.25 -22.27
N PHE A 20 -16.40 -4.66 -23.45
CA PHE A 20 -15.05 -4.46 -24.02
C PHE A 20 -14.37 -3.15 -23.61
N PHE A 21 -15.11 -2.15 -23.11
CA PHE A 21 -14.56 -0.81 -22.89
C PHE A 21 -14.77 -0.28 -21.48
N GLN A 22 -13.76 0.43 -20.97
CA GLN A 22 -13.83 1.20 -19.73
C GLN A 22 -13.55 2.68 -19.99
N PRO A 23 -14.13 3.63 -19.23
CA PRO A 23 -13.77 5.04 -19.31
C PRO A 23 -12.29 5.23 -18.99
N CYS A 24 -11.59 6.05 -19.79
CA CYS A 24 -10.25 6.50 -19.46
C CYS A 24 -10.28 7.39 -18.22
N ARG A 25 -9.17 7.39 -17.48
CA ARG A 25 -8.95 8.28 -16.35
C ARG A 25 -7.68 9.10 -16.55
N ASP A 26 -7.61 10.27 -15.95
CA ASP A 26 -6.43 11.11 -15.95
C ASP A 26 -5.49 10.79 -14.78
N ASP A 27 -4.43 11.59 -14.62
CA ASP A 27 -3.41 11.41 -13.58
C ASP A 27 -3.95 11.63 -12.16
N TYR A 28 -5.17 12.16 -12.02
CA TYR A 28 -5.86 12.38 -10.74
C TYR A 28 -6.99 11.37 -10.50
N ASP A 29 -7.05 10.31 -11.32
CA ASP A 29 -8.11 9.29 -11.30
C ASP A 29 -9.51 9.82 -11.69
N GLU A 30 -9.61 11.00 -12.31
CA GLU A 30 -10.89 11.55 -12.79
C GLU A 30 -11.29 10.95 -14.14
N VAL A 31 -12.58 10.65 -14.31
CA VAL A 31 -13.11 10.03 -15.54
C VAL A 31 -13.10 11.03 -16.69
N ILE A 32 -12.43 10.66 -17.79
CA ILE A 32 -12.41 11.43 -19.04
C ILE A 32 -13.64 11.03 -19.88
N PRO A 33 -14.70 11.87 -19.97
CA PRO A 33 -16.04 11.41 -20.37
C PRO A 33 -16.20 10.93 -21.82
N GLU A 34 -15.24 11.23 -22.71
CA GLU A 34 -15.30 10.90 -24.13
C GLU A 34 -14.30 9.83 -24.56
N TYR A 35 -13.42 9.39 -23.66
CA TYR A 35 -12.35 8.45 -24.01
C TYR A 35 -12.61 7.13 -23.34
N HIS A 36 -12.62 6.08 -24.15
CA HIS A 36 -12.85 4.71 -23.71
C HIS A 36 -11.67 3.84 -24.14
N ARG A 37 -11.20 2.99 -23.24
CA ARG A 37 -10.13 2.04 -23.50
C ARG A 37 -10.72 0.65 -23.69
N CYS A 38 -10.50 0.07 -24.87
CA CYS A 38 -10.86 -1.32 -25.16
C CYS A 38 -9.93 -2.28 -24.41
N ARG A 39 -10.36 -3.51 -24.09
CA ARG A 39 -9.57 -4.63 -23.53
C ARG A 39 -8.29 -5.00 -24.32
N CYS A 40 -8.14 -4.58 -25.58
CA CYS A 40 -6.90 -4.75 -26.33
C CYS A 40 -5.89 -3.61 -26.13
N GLY A 41 -6.24 -2.58 -25.35
CA GLY A 41 -5.42 -1.40 -25.06
C GLY A 41 -5.75 -0.19 -25.92
N THR A 42 -6.46 -0.39 -27.05
CA THR A 42 -6.83 0.69 -27.99
C THR A 42 -7.78 1.69 -27.35
N VAL A 43 -7.45 2.98 -27.43
CA VAL A 43 -8.31 4.07 -26.97
C VAL A 43 -9.21 4.53 -28.12
N ARG A 44 -10.50 4.68 -27.85
CA ARG A 44 -11.49 5.19 -28.79
C ARG A 44 -12.21 6.38 -28.18
N LYS A 45 -12.36 7.44 -28.98
CA LYS A 45 -13.16 8.60 -28.62
C LYS A 45 -14.62 8.36 -28.99
N GLN A 46 -15.54 8.55 -28.06
CA GLN A 46 -16.99 8.53 -28.27
C GLN A 46 -17.56 9.91 -27.95
N ALA A 47 -18.12 10.60 -28.95
CA ALA A 47 -18.69 11.92 -28.76
C ALA A 47 -20.01 11.81 -27.97
N ARG A 48 -20.29 12.82 -27.11
CA ARG A 48 -21.59 12.93 -26.43
C ARG A 48 -22.73 12.89 -27.46
N ARG A 49 -23.62 11.90 -27.33
CA ARG A 49 -24.77 11.58 -28.22
C ARG A 49 -24.46 10.75 -29.49
N SER A 50 -23.22 10.29 -29.70
CA SER A 50 -22.96 9.29 -30.73
C SER A 50 -23.37 7.90 -30.24
N GLY A 51 -24.03 7.11 -31.09
CA GLY A 51 -24.30 5.70 -30.81
C GLY A 51 -23.01 4.87 -30.72
N TYR A 52 -23.14 3.57 -30.44
CA TYR A 52 -22.00 2.66 -30.23
C TYR A 52 -21.24 2.23 -31.50
N SER A 53 -21.59 2.77 -32.68
CA SER A 53 -21.12 2.24 -33.96
C SER A 53 -19.59 2.20 -34.11
N ASN A 54 -18.88 3.20 -33.58
CA ASN A 54 -17.42 3.24 -33.58
C ASN A 54 -16.80 2.13 -32.70
N LEU A 55 -17.34 1.92 -31.49
CA LEU A 55 -16.91 0.91 -30.54
C LEU A 55 -17.19 -0.50 -31.08
N ILE A 56 -18.38 -0.72 -31.65
CA ILE A 56 -18.77 -2.01 -32.24
C ILE A 56 -17.95 -2.33 -33.48
N SER A 57 -17.66 -1.33 -34.33
CA SER A 57 -16.80 -1.55 -35.49
C SER A 57 -15.41 -2.01 -35.06
N HIS A 58 -14.86 -1.43 -33.99
CA HIS A 58 -13.58 -1.86 -33.43
C HIS A 58 -13.64 -3.28 -32.86
N VAL A 59 -14.69 -3.61 -32.10
CA VAL A 59 -14.83 -4.96 -31.53
C VAL A 59 -14.96 -6.01 -32.64
N ARG A 60 -15.70 -5.72 -33.71
CA ARG A 60 -15.82 -6.64 -34.84
C ARG A 60 -14.51 -6.84 -35.61
N SER A 61 -13.63 -5.84 -35.64
CA SER A 61 -12.33 -5.95 -36.32
C SER A 61 -11.28 -6.65 -35.45
N GLU A 62 -11.12 -6.20 -34.19
CA GLU A 62 -10.05 -6.66 -33.30
C GLU A 62 -10.45 -7.86 -32.43
N HIS A 63 -11.75 -8.13 -32.30
CA HIS A 63 -12.30 -9.25 -31.53
C HIS A 63 -13.33 -10.05 -32.35
N PRO A 64 -12.93 -10.76 -33.43
CA PRO A 64 -13.86 -11.47 -34.30
C PRO A 64 -14.74 -12.52 -33.58
N THR A 65 -14.24 -13.07 -32.47
CA THR A 65 -14.92 -14.04 -31.60
C THR A 65 -15.59 -13.40 -30.37
N TYR A 66 -15.91 -12.10 -30.42
CA TYR A 66 -16.43 -11.36 -29.26
C TYR A 66 -17.69 -11.98 -28.65
N GLU A 67 -18.55 -12.60 -29.46
CA GLU A 67 -19.78 -13.26 -28.96
C GLU A 67 -19.45 -14.46 -28.07
N ASP A 68 -18.47 -15.28 -28.46
CA ASP A 68 -18.05 -16.43 -27.68
C ASP A 68 -17.34 -16.00 -26.39
N LEU A 69 -16.56 -14.91 -26.44
CA LEU A 69 -15.94 -14.30 -25.26
C LEU A 69 -16.99 -13.79 -24.26
N MET A 70 -18.03 -13.13 -24.75
CA MET A 70 -19.13 -12.64 -23.90
C MET A 70 -19.95 -13.81 -23.33
N LEU A 71 -20.25 -14.84 -24.12
CA LEU A 71 -20.96 -16.04 -23.65
C LEU A 71 -20.17 -16.80 -22.57
N ALA A 72 -18.89 -17.04 -22.82
CA ALA A 72 -18.00 -17.69 -21.85
C ALA A 72 -17.92 -16.91 -20.54
N ALA A 73 -17.95 -15.57 -20.61
CA ALA A 73 -17.93 -14.71 -19.45
C ALA A 73 -19.27 -14.71 -18.69
N THR A 74 -20.42 -14.77 -19.36
CA THR A 74 -21.74 -14.92 -18.72
C THR A 74 -21.89 -16.28 -18.04
N THR A 75 -21.29 -17.35 -18.57
CA THR A 75 -21.23 -18.66 -17.88
C THR A 75 -20.18 -18.69 -16.77
N ALA A 76 -19.08 -17.92 -16.91
CA ALA A 76 -18.02 -17.80 -15.91
C ALA A 76 -18.30 -16.73 -14.85
N GLU A 77 -19.44 -16.01 -14.91
CA GLU A 77 -19.90 -15.09 -13.85
C GLU A 77 -20.09 -15.80 -12.49
N THR A 78 -20.06 -17.14 -12.47
CA THR A 78 -20.00 -17.92 -11.24
C THR A 78 -18.58 -18.42 -10.87
N GLU A 79 -17.58 -18.39 -11.76
CA GLU A 79 -16.28 -19.06 -11.51
C GLU A 79 -15.00 -18.31 -11.91
N SER A 80 -15.00 -17.19 -12.65
CA SER A 80 -13.74 -16.44 -12.82
C SER A 80 -13.87 -14.96 -13.22
N ILE A 81 -13.66 -14.09 -12.23
CA ILE A 81 -13.41 -12.64 -12.39
C ILE A 81 -12.17 -12.35 -13.26
N LEU A 82 -11.27 -13.33 -13.46
CA LEU A 82 -9.98 -13.15 -14.12
C LEU A 82 -10.09 -12.73 -15.59
N ASN A 83 -11.16 -13.11 -16.30
CA ASN A 83 -11.37 -12.70 -17.69
C ASN A 83 -11.73 -11.21 -17.84
N TYR A 84 -12.12 -10.55 -16.74
CA TYR A 84 -12.45 -9.13 -16.69
C TYR A 84 -11.28 -8.27 -16.17
N ILE A 85 -10.23 -8.90 -15.63
CA ILE A 85 -9.04 -8.21 -15.11
C ILE A 85 -7.98 -8.14 -16.21
N TRP A 86 -7.40 -6.95 -16.40
CA TRP A 86 -6.28 -6.76 -17.30
C TRP A 86 -5.06 -7.57 -16.86
N ARG A 87 -4.38 -8.21 -17.82
CA ARG A 87 -3.14 -8.97 -17.55
C ARG A 87 -2.09 -8.13 -16.81
N SER A 88 -1.97 -6.85 -17.14
CA SER A 88 -1.06 -5.92 -16.45
C SER A 88 -1.45 -5.68 -14.99
N SER A 89 -2.75 -5.54 -14.70
CA SER A 89 -3.25 -5.40 -13.32
C SER A 89 -3.08 -6.68 -12.51
N LEU A 90 -3.32 -7.84 -13.14
CA LEU A 90 -3.07 -9.13 -12.52
C LEU A 90 -1.58 -9.32 -12.21
N ASN A 91 -0.69 -8.97 -13.16
CA ASN A 91 0.74 -9.06 -12.93
C ASN A 91 1.20 -8.13 -11.79
N LEU A 92 0.72 -6.87 -11.76
CA LEU A 92 1.02 -5.95 -10.67
C LEU A 92 0.53 -6.51 -9.32
N PHE A 93 -0.69 -7.06 -9.27
CA PHE A 93 -1.21 -7.71 -8.06
C PHE A 93 -0.33 -8.88 -7.61
N SER A 94 0.05 -9.77 -8.54
CA SER A 94 0.94 -10.89 -8.25
C SER A 94 2.30 -10.42 -7.73
N TRP A 95 2.85 -9.33 -8.25
CA TRP A 95 4.08 -8.73 -7.74
C TRP A 95 3.92 -8.17 -6.33
N MET A 96 2.82 -7.47 -6.04
CA MET A 96 2.52 -6.97 -4.69
C MET A 96 2.36 -8.11 -3.69
N GLU A 97 1.66 -9.18 -4.08
CA GLU A 97 1.50 -10.39 -3.26
C GLU A 97 2.85 -11.08 -3.04
N TRP A 98 3.67 -11.20 -4.09
CA TRP A 98 5.00 -11.79 -4.00
C TRP A 98 5.86 -11.09 -2.94
N ILE A 99 5.95 -9.76 -3.04
CA ILE A 99 6.75 -8.93 -2.13
C ILE A 99 6.20 -9.02 -0.70
N SER A 100 4.89 -8.87 -0.53
CA SER A 100 4.27 -8.81 0.79
C SER A 100 4.28 -10.16 1.53
N LYS A 101 4.13 -11.28 0.82
CA LYS A 101 3.96 -12.59 1.48
C LYS A 101 5.23 -13.43 1.51
N ASN A 102 6.07 -13.35 0.48
CA ASN A 102 7.19 -14.29 0.34
C ASN A 102 8.50 -13.73 0.90
N ASN A 103 8.63 -12.39 1.05
CA ASN A 103 9.85 -11.73 1.52
C ASN A 103 11.13 -12.27 0.84
N LEU A 104 11.00 -12.68 -0.42
CA LEU A 104 12.08 -13.21 -1.26
C LEU A 104 12.61 -12.11 -2.19
N PRO A 105 13.88 -12.17 -2.62
CA PRO A 105 14.41 -11.19 -3.55
C PRO A 105 13.61 -11.19 -4.86
N LEU A 106 13.45 -10.02 -5.46
CA LEU A 106 12.67 -9.84 -6.69
C LEU A 106 13.14 -10.75 -7.83
N SER A 107 14.43 -11.12 -7.83
CA SER A 107 15.06 -11.99 -8.81
C SER A 107 14.62 -13.45 -8.77
N TYR A 108 13.88 -13.89 -7.75
CA TYR A 108 13.44 -15.29 -7.59
C TYR A 108 12.00 -15.52 -8.04
N SER A 109 11.31 -14.49 -8.55
CA SER A 109 9.95 -14.65 -9.05
C SER A 109 9.93 -15.24 -10.47
N ASN A 110 8.87 -15.98 -10.79
CA ASN A 110 8.55 -16.42 -12.16
C ASN A 110 7.47 -15.52 -12.80
N LEU A 111 7.32 -14.29 -12.30
CA LEU A 111 6.31 -13.35 -12.77
C LEU A 111 6.76 -12.65 -14.05
N ASP A 112 5.80 -12.19 -14.85
CA ASP A 112 6.12 -11.38 -16.03
C ASP A 112 6.82 -10.09 -15.60
N PRO A 113 7.84 -9.62 -16.35
CA PRO A 113 8.55 -8.38 -16.02
C PRO A 113 7.60 -7.19 -15.83
N ILE A 114 7.92 -6.34 -14.87
CA ILE A 114 7.19 -5.10 -14.57
C ILE A 114 8.18 -3.93 -14.50
N CYS A 115 7.76 -2.74 -14.92
CA CYS A 115 8.61 -1.56 -14.76
C CYS A 115 8.63 -1.12 -13.29
N VAL A 116 9.77 -0.58 -12.87
CA VAL A 116 10.02 -0.18 -11.47
C VAL A 116 9.00 0.87 -11.03
N GLU A 117 8.69 1.84 -11.88
CA GLU A 117 7.77 2.93 -11.58
C GLU A 117 6.34 2.42 -11.32
N THR A 118 5.87 1.45 -12.11
CA THR A 118 4.55 0.84 -11.94
C THR A 118 4.50 0.04 -10.64
N LEU A 119 5.54 -0.73 -10.35
CA LEU A 119 5.61 -1.51 -9.11
C LEU A 119 5.65 -0.61 -7.88
N VAL A 120 6.50 0.43 -7.89
CA VAL A 120 6.60 1.40 -6.79
C VAL A 120 5.29 2.15 -6.59
N SER A 121 4.65 2.61 -7.67
CA SER A 121 3.33 3.27 -7.62
C SER A 121 2.25 2.34 -7.05
N GLY A 122 2.24 1.07 -7.46
CA GLY A 122 1.34 0.05 -6.94
C GLY A 122 1.56 -0.21 -5.45
N MET A 123 2.81 -0.42 -5.03
CA MET A 123 3.16 -0.61 -3.62
C MET A 123 2.80 0.61 -2.76
N GLY A 124 3.01 1.83 -3.26
CA GLY A 124 2.59 3.06 -2.56
C GLY A 124 1.06 3.18 -2.47
N SER A 125 0.32 2.68 -3.46
CA SER A 125 -1.15 2.64 -3.41
C SER A 125 -1.67 1.57 -2.46
N LEU A 126 -0.99 0.43 -2.36
CA LEU A 126 -1.25 -0.61 -1.36
C LEU A 126 -0.99 -0.07 0.06
N ALA A 127 0.16 0.58 0.28
CA ALA A 127 0.50 1.19 1.57
C ALA A 127 -0.59 2.19 2.02
N ARG A 128 -0.99 3.13 1.16
CA ARG A 128 -2.09 4.07 1.44
C ARG A 128 -3.42 3.38 1.74
N SER A 129 -3.68 2.23 1.12
CA SER A 129 -4.90 1.47 1.39
C SER A 129 -4.86 0.81 2.76
N VAL A 130 -3.70 0.25 3.14
CA VAL A 130 -3.47 -0.32 4.48
C VAL A 130 -3.52 0.76 5.55
N GLU A 131 -2.90 1.93 5.33
CA GLU A 131 -2.95 3.09 6.23
C GLU A 131 -4.40 3.50 6.54
N ARG A 132 -5.27 3.58 5.53
CA ARG A 132 -6.70 3.89 5.73
C ARG A 132 -7.42 2.84 6.58
N VAL A 133 -7.09 1.55 6.40
CA VAL A 133 -7.69 0.47 7.21
C VAL A 133 -7.22 0.59 8.66
N ILE A 134 -5.92 0.80 8.89
CA ILE A 134 -5.37 1.01 10.23
C ILE A 134 -6.00 2.25 10.87
N ALA A 135 -6.12 3.35 10.14
CA ALA A 135 -6.72 4.60 10.62
C ALA A 135 -8.19 4.40 11.03
N ALA A 136 -8.96 3.63 10.25
CA ALA A 136 -10.36 3.34 10.56
C ALA A 136 -10.54 2.43 11.79
N GLU A 137 -9.57 1.57 12.09
CA GLU A 137 -9.59 0.67 13.26
C GLU A 137 -8.91 1.26 14.51
N MET A 138 -8.20 2.38 14.38
CA MET A 138 -7.44 2.97 15.48
C MET A 138 -8.38 3.63 16.51
N PRO A 139 -8.30 3.25 17.80
CA PRO A 139 -9.12 3.84 18.83
C PRO A 139 -8.61 5.24 19.25
N ASP A 140 -9.47 6.01 19.92
CA ASP A 140 -9.14 7.33 20.50
C ASP A 140 -8.00 7.30 21.54
N ARG A 141 -7.64 6.10 22.01
CA ARG A 141 -6.54 5.87 22.95
C ARG A 141 -5.62 4.77 22.43
N PHE A 142 -4.40 5.14 22.10
CA PHE A 142 -3.34 4.21 21.70
C PHE A 142 -2.01 4.61 22.33
N GLY A 143 -1.08 3.65 22.40
CA GLY A 143 0.33 3.90 22.67
C GLY A 143 1.14 3.82 21.38
N LEU A 144 2.36 4.33 21.40
CA LEU A 144 3.33 4.13 20.33
C LEU A 144 4.52 3.34 20.84
N ILE A 145 5.03 2.45 19.99
CA ILE A 145 6.30 1.78 20.16
C ILE A 145 7.14 2.18 18.97
N PHE A 146 8.32 2.74 19.18
CA PHE A 146 9.21 3.08 18.09
C PHE A 146 10.66 2.75 18.42
N ASP A 147 11.43 2.54 17.37
CA ASP A 147 12.85 2.22 17.43
C ASP A 147 13.59 3.06 16.42
N GLY A 148 14.78 3.53 16.80
CA GLY A 148 15.63 4.38 15.97
C GLY A 148 16.99 3.73 15.78
N TRP A 149 17.38 3.45 14.54
CA TRP A 149 18.70 2.88 14.25
C TRP A 149 19.36 3.60 13.08
N THR A 150 20.69 3.52 13.01
CA THR A 150 21.46 4.11 11.91
C THR A 150 22.09 3.01 11.07
N HIS A 151 21.92 3.09 9.76
CA HIS A 151 22.55 2.20 8.79
C HIS A 151 23.09 3.01 7.61
N ALA A 152 24.34 2.74 7.21
CA ALA A 152 24.98 3.39 6.05
C ALA A 152 24.85 4.94 6.03
N SER A 153 25.06 5.58 7.19
CA SER A 153 24.95 7.04 7.37
C SER A 153 23.53 7.60 7.26
N GLU A 154 22.49 6.77 7.30
CA GLU A 154 21.09 7.20 7.38
C GLU A 154 20.46 6.71 8.68
N HIS A 155 19.79 7.60 9.40
CA HIS A 155 18.98 7.24 10.57
C HIS A 155 17.59 6.86 10.11
N TYR A 156 17.08 5.76 10.66
CA TYR A 156 15.75 5.24 10.38
C TYR A 156 14.94 5.23 11.67
N ILE A 157 13.63 5.40 11.52
CA ILE A 157 12.66 5.19 12.59
C ILE A 157 11.64 4.14 12.15
N ALA A 158 11.41 3.13 12.98
CA ALA A 158 10.24 2.27 12.89
C ALA A 158 9.22 2.68 13.94
N VAL A 159 7.95 2.80 13.57
CA VAL A 159 6.87 3.19 14.47
C VAL A 159 5.75 2.16 14.35
N TYR A 160 5.25 1.73 15.50
CA TYR A 160 4.11 0.83 15.67
C TYR A 160 3.11 1.50 16.61
N ALA A 161 1.81 1.32 16.35
CA ALA A 161 0.80 1.61 17.36
C ALA A 161 0.67 0.42 18.30
N ARG A 162 0.28 0.67 19.54
CA ARG A 162 -0.18 -0.33 20.49
C ARG A 162 -1.59 0.07 20.92
N CYS A 163 -2.58 -0.69 20.48
CA CYS A 163 -3.99 -0.41 20.76
C CYS A 163 -4.70 -1.68 21.23
N GLU A 164 -5.84 -1.49 21.88
CA GLU A 164 -6.77 -2.56 22.21
C GLU A 164 -8.03 -2.35 21.39
N VAL A 165 -8.39 -3.34 20.57
CA VAL A 165 -9.59 -3.33 19.72
C VAL A 165 -10.35 -4.60 20.05
N ASP A 166 -11.62 -4.48 20.46
CA ASP A 166 -12.47 -5.60 20.86
C ASP A 166 -11.83 -6.50 21.94
N CYS A 167 -11.20 -5.88 22.94
CA CYS A 167 -10.45 -6.56 24.02
C CYS A 167 -9.24 -7.39 23.53
N VAL A 168 -8.82 -7.21 22.28
CA VAL A 168 -7.62 -7.84 21.71
C VAL A 168 -6.55 -6.78 21.49
N ALA A 169 -5.38 -7.01 22.06
CA ALA A 169 -4.27 -6.09 21.92
C ALA A 169 -3.61 -6.24 20.54
N LYS A 170 -3.70 -5.21 19.70
CA LYS A 170 -3.11 -5.13 18.36
C LYS A 170 -1.83 -4.28 18.38
N THR A 171 -0.90 -4.59 17.48
CA THR A 171 0.35 -3.83 17.30
C THR A 171 0.65 -3.58 15.82
N PRO A 172 -0.17 -2.77 15.11
CA PRO A 172 0.04 -2.54 13.69
C PRO A 172 1.30 -1.69 13.43
N PRO A 173 2.11 -2.02 12.40
CA PRO A 173 3.18 -1.14 11.94
C PRO A 173 2.57 0.12 11.31
N LEU A 174 3.06 1.29 11.70
CA LEU A 174 2.62 2.56 11.13
C LEU A 174 3.59 3.05 10.04
N CYS A 175 4.90 2.95 10.28
CA CYS A 175 5.88 3.32 9.26
C CYS A 175 7.26 2.74 9.58
N ILE A 176 8.07 2.62 8.53
CA ILE A 176 9.52 2.57 8.62
C ILE A 176 10.02 3.63 7.64
N ALA A 177 10.70 4.66 8.15
CA ALA A 177 11.10 5.80 7.33
C ALA A 177 12.52 6.26 7.68
N PRO A 178 13.29 6.73 6.68
CA PRO A 178 14.50 7.48 6.97
C PRO A 178 14.13 8.81 7.63
N LEU A 179 14.97 9.26 8.55
CA LEU A 179 14.91 10.54 9.21
C LEU A 179 16.10 11.39 8.74
N LEU A 180 15.89 12.69 8.56
CA LEU A 180 17.01 13.59 8.32
C LEU A 180 17.95 13.56 9.53
N ASN A 181 19.21 13.21 9.30
CA ASN A 181 20.21 13.10 10.35
C ASN A 181 20.57 14.49 10.87
N ASP A 182 20.49 14.64 12.18
CA ASP A 182 21.29 15.59 12.93
C ASP A 182 22.16 14.79 13.91
N GLU A 183 23.46 15.08 13.97
CA GLU A 183 24.43 14.29 14.75
C GLU A 183 24.26 14.44 16.28
N GLU A 184 23.42 15.38 16.73
CA GLU A 184 23.20 15.66 18.15
C GLU A 184 22.02 14.87 18.71
N GLU A 185 22.22 14.14 19.82
CA GLU A 185 21.17 13.31 20.46
C GLU A 185 19.89 14.09 20.78
N ASP A 186 20.02 15.37 21.18
CA ASP A 186 18.88 16.25 21.45
C ASP A 186 18.10 16.62 20.18
N LEU A 187 18.78 16.70 19.04
CA LEU A 187 18.17 16.93 17.73
C LEU A 187 17.47 15.67 17.23
N LEU A 188 18.03 14.48 17.47
CA LEU A 188 17.37 13.20 17.14
C LEU A 188 16.02 13.06 17.86
N ALA A 189 15.96 13.37 19.17
CA ALA A 189 14.70 13.32 19.92
C ALA A 189 13.66 14.32 19.39
N ARG A 190 14.09 15.52 19.00
CA ARG A 190 13.20 16.52 18.38
C ARG A 190 12.76 16.11 16.98
N GLY A 191 13.66 15.50 16.20
CA GLY A 191 13.39 14.95 14.87
C GLY A 191 12.34 13.85 14.94
N HIS A 192 12.48 12.91 15.88
CA HIS A 192 11.49 11.85 16.13
C HIS A 192 10.11 12.46 16.44
N MET A 193 10.08 13.47 17.32
CA MET A 193 8.84 14.16 17.68
C MET A 193 8.19 14.89 16.52
N ALA A 194 8.97 15.69 15.78
CA ALA A 194 8.48 16.43 14.64
C ALA A 194 7.93 15.48 13.58
N PHE A 195 8.63 14.36 13.35
CA PHE A 195 8.18 13.31 12.46
C PHE A 195 6.85 12.71 12.93
N LEU A 196 6.73 12.25 14.19
CA LEU A 196 5.50 11.67 14.73
C LEU A 196 4.33 12.66 14.70
N ALA A 197 4.57 13.91 15.09
CA ALA A 197 3.57 14.98 15.10
C ALA A 197 3.07 15.36 13.69
N THR A 198 3.85 15.06 12.65
CA THR A 198 3.47 15.29 11.26
C THR A 198 2.83 14.05 10.62
N MET A 199 3.40 12.88 10.88
CA MET A 199 2.98 11.60 10.30
C MET A 199 1.60 11.18 10.82
N LEU A 200 1.36 11.24 12.14
CA LEU A 200 0.10 10.76 12.72
C LEU A 200 -1.13 11.53 12.20
N PRO A 201 -1.15 12.87 12.15
CA PRO A 201 -2.32 13.58 11.65
C PRO A 201 -2.49 13.40 10.13
N ARG A 202 -1.39 13.39 9.38
CA ARG A 202 -1.41 13.31 7.91
C ARG A 202 -1.90 11.94 7.43
N ASP A 203 -1.38 10.87 8.01
CA ASP A 203 -1.55 9.52 7.47
C ASP A 203 -2.67 8.74 8.21
N TYR A 204 -2.92 9.08 9.49
CA TYR A 204 -3.86 8.34 10.35
C TYR A 204 -4.97 9.21 10.96
N GLY A 205 -4.94 10.54 10.76
CA GLY A 205 -5.89 11.46 11.39
C GLY A 205 -5.75 11.55 12.92
N MET A 206 -4.64 11.06 13.49
CA MET A 206 -4.44 10.99 14.93
C MET A 206 -3.52 12.09 15.44
N GLN A 207 -3.77 12.58 16.65
CA GLN A 207 -2.89 13.53 17.30
C GLN A 207 -1.90 12.82 18.22
N LEU A 208 -0.67 13.31 18.27
CA LEU A 208 0.31 12.76 19.21
C LEU A 208 -0.09 12.98 20.68
N GLY A 209 -0.87 14.03 20.96
CA GLY A 209 -1.35 14.35 22.31
C GLY A 209 -2.37 13.37 22.90
N ILE A 210 -3.02 12.54 22.08
CA ILE A 210 -3.95 11.49 22.55
C ILE A 210 -3.23 10.16 22.84
N CYS A 211 -1.92 10.08 22.56
CA CYS A 211 -1.12 8.93 22.94
C CYS A 211 -0.98 8.86 24.46
N TYR A 212 -1.38 7.74 25.07
CA TYR A 212 -1.24 7.56 26.52
C TYR A 212 0.11 6.99 26.94
N LEU A 213 0.86 6.41 25.98
CA LEU A 213 2.12 5.73 26.23
C LEU A 213 3.04 5.86 25.01
N LEU A 214 4.31 6.16 25.26
CA LEU A 214 5.38 6.00 24.28
C LEU A 214 6.40 4.98 24.80
N VAL A 215 6.89 4.11 23.93
CA VAL A 215 7.92 3.11 24.23
C VAL A 215 9.04 3.26 23.22
N ALA A 216 10.25 3.49 23.70
CA ALA A 216 11.45 3.51 22.89
C ALA A 216 12.66 2.95 23.65
N ASP A 217 13.72 2.63 22.90
CA ASP A 217 14.91 1.93 23.39
C ASP A 217 15.94 2.88 24.02
N ASN A 218 16.05 4.11 23.54
CA ASN A 218 17.09 5.04 23.97
C ASN A 218 16.65 5.90 25.17
N ARG A 219 17.32 5.70 26.31
CA ARG A 219 17.04 6.40 27.58
C ARG A 219 17.16 7.94 27.49
N SER A 220 18.13 8.48 26.74
CA SER A 220 18.30 9.94 26.62
C SER A 220 17.16 10.55 25.81
N VAL A 221 16.88 9.97 24.65
CA VAL A 221 15.72 10.29 23.79
C VAL A 221 14.42 10.17 24.60
N ASN A 222 14.19 9.05 25.29
CA ASN A 222 13.01 8.86 26.14
C ASN A 222 12.84 9.95 27.19
N ARG A 223 13.90 10.30 27.94
CA ARG A 223 13.79 11.33 28.99
C ARG A 223 13.41 12.69 28.40
N ARG A 224 13.96 13.02 27.22
CA ARG A 224 13.65 14.27 26.54
C ARG A 224 12.23 14.28 25.98
N LEU A 225 11.80 13.18 25.37
CA LEU A 225 10.44 13.01 24.88
C LEU A 225 9.38 13.17 25.97
N THR A 226 9.64 12.65 27.19
CA THR A 226 8.71 12.83 28.33
C THR A 226 8.54 14.30 28.66
N THR A 227 9.64 15.05 28.61
CA THR A 227 9.65 16.49 28.88
C THR A 227 8.93 17.28 27.78
N LEU A 228 9.05 16.85 26.52
CA LEU A 228 8.45 17.55 25.37
C LEU A 228 6.95 17.25 25.19
N THR A 229 6.50 16.04 25.56
CA THR A 229 5.13 15.58 25.30
C THR A 229 4.22 15.57 26.51
N GLY A 230 4.79 15.47 27.71
CA GLY A 230 4.02 15.18 28.92
C GLY A 230 3.41 13.77 28.95
N VAL A 231 3.73 12.91 27.98
CA VAL A 231 3.21 11.53 27.87
C VAL A 231 4.09 10.57 28.67
N LEU A 232 3.48 9.56 29.28
CA LEU A 232 4.20 8.52 30.01
C LEU A 232 5.11 7.75 29.05
N LEU A 233 6.39 7.61 29.42
CA LEU A 233 7.38 6.85 28.67
C LEU A 233 7.88 5.65 29.44
N VAL A 234 7.81 4.48 28.80
CA VAL A 234 8.36 3.23 29.31
C VAL A 234 9.55 2.83 28.47
N GLY A 235 10.74 2.77 29.07
CA GLY A 235 11.93 2.34 28.35
C GLY A 235 11.84 0.86 27.93
N CYS A 236 12.41 0.53 26.77
CA CYS A 236 12.42 -0.84 26.26
C CYS A 236 13.18 -1.81 27.18
N ALA A 237 12.55 -2.92 27.56
CA ALA A 237 13.13 -3.90 28.48
C ALA A 237 14.30 -4.69 27.87
N SER A 238 14.22 -5.04 26.57
CA SER A 238 15.28 -5.76 25.87
C SER A 238 16.59 -4.97 25.83
N HIS A 239 16.51 -3.65 25.63
CA HIS A 239 17.69 -2.80 25.63
C HIS A 239 18.30 -2.66 27.04
N ARG A 240 17.48 -2.60 28.10
CA ARG A 240 17.99 -2.66 29.48
C ARG A 240 18.77 -3.95 29.75
N LEU A 241 18.22 -5.09 29.30
CA LEU A 241 18.88 -6.39 29.43
C LEU A 241 20.15 -6.46 28.59
N ASN A 242 20.14 -6.00 27.35
CA ASN A 242 21.31 -6.00 26.48
C ASN A 242 22.44 -5.12 27.04
N ARG A 243 22.12 -3.94 27.57
CA ARG A 243 23.10 -3.08 28.27
C ARG A 243 23.69 -3.77 29.49
N GLN A 244 22.86 -4.44 30.29
CA GLN A 244 23.34 -5.18 31.47
C GLN A 244 24.28 -6.33 31.08
N SER A 245 23.92 -7.09 30.03
CA SER A 245 24.76 -8.17 29.51
C SER A 245 26.09 -7.64 28.98
N ASN A 246 26.08 -6.54 28.22
CA ASN A 246 27.29 -5.92 27.69
C ASN A 246 28.17 -5.29 28.79
N SER A 247 27.58 -4.65 29.80
CA SER A 247 28.35 -4.13 30.94
C SER A 247 28.97 -5.24 31.76
N ASN A 248 28.25 -6.35 31.95
CA ASN A 248 28.78 -7.53 32.61
C ASN A 248 29.94 -8.10 31.80
N TRP A 249 29.78 -8.29 30.48
CA TRP A 249 30.84 -8.78 29.60
C TRP A 249 32.09 -7.89 29.60
N GLN A 250 31.94 -6.56 29.59
CA GLN A 250 33.08 -5.64 29.66
C GLN A 250 33.76 -5.65 31.03
N THR A 251 33.00 -5.77 32.12
CA THR A 251 33.54 -5.91 33.49
C THR A 251 34.30 -7.22 33.62
N THR A 252 33.74 -8.32 33.09
CA THR A 252 34.39 -9.63 33.05
C THR A 252 35.66 -9.58 32.22
N LYS A 253 35.65 -8.99 31.01
CA LYS A 253 36.88 -8.80 30.22
C LYS A 253 37.99 -8.07 30.99
N LYS A 254 37.64 -7.00 31.73
CA LYS A 254 38.62 -6.26 32.55
C LYS A 254 39.22 -7.11 33.68
N SER A 255 38.46 -8.03 34.27
CA SER A 255 38.96 -8.95 35.30
C SER A 255 39.79 -10.11 34.75
N TRP A 256 39.72 -10.42 33.45
CA TRP A 256 40.58 -11.42 32.79
C TRP A 256 41.87 -10.82 32.22
N THR A 257 42.03 -9.50 32.27
CA THR A 257 43.21 -8.76 31.77
C THR A 257 44.01 -8.06 32.87
N GLN A 258 43.74 -8.36 34.14
CA GLN A 258 44.62 -8.08 35.29
C GLN A 258 45.22 -9.39 35.80
#